data_AF-A0A4Y2V6Z0-F1
#
_entry.id   AF-A0A4Y2V6Z0-F1
#
_cell.length_a   1.000
_cell.length_b   1.000
_cell.length_c   1.000
_cell.angle_alpha   90.00
_cell.angle_beta   90.00
_cell.angle_gamma   90.00
#
_symmetry.space_group_name_H-M   'P 1'
#
loop_
_entity.id
_entity.type
_entity.pdbx_description
1 polymer ?
#
loop_
_entity_poly.entity_id
_entity_poly.type
_entity_poly.pdbx_seq_one_letter_code
_entity_poly.pdbx_strand_id
1 'polypeptide(L)'
;MCETRSFVTGMYDTGRGRNVRTPQVVEDILQGVGDRPDNSTREVSRALNVPHSIVWRVLRDEELHPYHAQKVQALIPADYAPRVEFASWFLQQLEAQPDFSAHVLFTDENTFTREGISNTHNLHVFF
;
A
#
# COMPACT_ATOMS: atom_id res chain seq x y z
N MET A 1 41.07 -26.56 51.93
CA MET A 1 39.69 -26.02 51.86
C MET A 1 39.47 -25.58 50.42
N CYS A 2 38.64 -26.28 49.66
CA CYS A 2 38.33 -25.93 48.27
C CYS A 2 36.90 -25.38 48.23
N GLU A 3 36.77 -24.13 47.78
CA GLU A 3 35.49 -23.43 47.67
C GLU A 3 34.88 -23.74 46.29
N THR A 4 33.85 -24.59 46.25
CA THR A 4 33.09 -24.84 45.02
C THR A 4 32.05 -23.74 44.87
N ARG A 5 32.34 -22.71 44.06
CA ARG A 5 31.32 -21.76 43.62
C ARG A 5 30.52 -22.38 42.46
N SER A 6 29.32 -22.86 42.76
CA SER A 6 28.31 -23.15 41.76
C SER A 6 27.68 -21.83 41.28
N PHE A 7 27.73 -21.58 39.98
CA PHE A 7 26.93 -20.53 39.38
C PHE A 7 25.52 -21.09 39.12
N VAL A 8 24.54 -20.59 39.85
CA VAL A 8 23.13 -20.84 39.53
C VAL A 8 22.76 -19.92 38.37
N THR A 9 22.62 -20.48 37.18
CA THR A 9 22.02 -19.75 36.06
C THR A 9 20.54 -19.57 36.37
N GLY A 10 20.17 -18.38 36.84
CA GLY A 10 18.77 -18.01 36.99
C GLY A 10 18.09 -17.99 35.63
N MET A 11 17.40 -19.07 35.27
CA MET A 11 16.38 -19.03 34.23
C MET A 11 15.27 -18.10 34.71
N TYR A 12 15.36 -16.82 34.36
CA TYR A 12 14.18 -15.98 34.31
C TYR A 12 13.44 -16.35 33.02
N ASP A 13 12.56 -17.33 33.15
CA ASP A 13 11.49 -17.49 32.17
C ASP A 13 10.55 -16.29 32.34
N THR A 14 10.88 -15.17 31.69
CA THR A 14 10.01 -14.00 31.55
C THR A 14 9.79 -13.74 30.08
N GLY A 15 9.28 -14.76 29.39
CA GLY A 15 8.47 -14.53 28.21
C GLY A 15 7.36 -13.55 28.59
N ARG A 16 7.45 -12.32 28.08
CA ARG A 16 6.39 -11.30 28.20
C ARG A 16 5.10 -11.92 27.63
N GLY A 17 4.16 -12.25 28.51
CA GLY A 17 2.87 -12.84 28.13
C GLY A 17 2.25 -12.02 27.00
N ARG A 18 2.17 -12.61 25.81
CA ARG A 18 1.56 -12.01 24.61
C ARG A 18 0.03 -12.04 24.76
N ASN A 19 -0.51 -11.31 25.73
CA ASN A 19 -1.96 -11.29 25.99
C ASN A 19 -2.72 -10.24 25.15
N VAL A 20 -2.03 -9.58 24.19
CA VAL A 20 -2.64 -8.56 23.30
C VAL A 20 -3.09 -9.16 21.98
N ARG A 21 -2.58 -10.33 21.59
CA ARG A 21 -2.92 -11.01 20.33
C ARG A 21 -3.95 -12.10 20.57
N THR A 22 -5.13 -11.71 21.04
CA THR A 22 -6.28 -12.63 21.03
C THR A 22 -6.73 -12.84 19.58
N PRO A 23 -7.33 -13.99 19.24
CA PRO A 23 -7.92 -14.20 17.92
C PRO A 23 -8.89 -13.08 17.53
N GLN A 24 -9.64 -12.54 18.51
CA GLN A 24 -10.54 -11.41 18.31
C GLN A 24 -9.80 -10.16 17.83
N VAL A 25 -8.67 -9.79 18.46
CA VAL A 25 -7.89 -8.62 18.05
C VAL A 25 -7.31 -8.78 16.64
N VAL A 26 -6.92 -10.01 16.26
CA VAL A 26 -6.46 -10.30 14.90
C VAL A 26 -7.59 -10.06 13.92
N GLU A 27 -8.78 -10.62 14.19
CA GLU A 27 -9.97 -10.46 13.35
C GLU A 27 -10.36 -8.99 13.21
N ASP A 28 -10.41 -8.24 14.31
CA ASP A 28 -10.77 -6.82 14.31
C ASP A 28 -9.79 -5.99 13.46
N ILE A 29 -8.50 -6.32 13.50
CA ILE A 29 -7.47 -5.68 12.66
C ILE A 29 -7.69 -6.01 11.18
N LEU A 30 -7.92 -7.28 10.85
CA LEU A 30 -8.12 -7.72 9.47
C LEU A 30 -9.41 -7.17 8.88
N GLN A 31 -10.50 -7.15 9.65
CA GLN A 31 -11.74 -6.53 9.25
C GLN A 31 -11.56 -5.02 9.04
N GLY A 32 -10.89 -4.32 9.96
CA GLY A 32 -10.66 -2.88 9.83
C GLY A 32 -9.83 -2.49 8.60
N VAL A 33 -8.89 -3.35 8.19
CA VAL A 33 -8.11 -3.17 6.95
C VAL A 33 -8.88 -3.63 5.71
N GLY A 34 -9.68 -4.70 5.81
CA GLY A 34 -10.53 -5.16 4.71
C GLY A 34 -11.64 -4.15 4.34
N ASP A 35 -12.27 -3.53 5.35
CA ASP A 35 -13.33 -2.53 5.14
C ASP A 35 -12.78 -1.23 4.54
N ARG A 36 -11.55 -0.85 4.92
CA ARG A 36 -10.86 0.37 4.46
C ARG A 36 -9.37 0.10 4.26
N PRO A 37 -8.98 -0.43 3.10
CA PRO A 37 -7.59 -0.85 2.87
C PRO A 37 -6.64 0.34 2.69
N ASP A 38 -7.15 1.55 2.50
CA ASP A 38 -6.41 2.81 2.44
C ASP A 38 -6.10 3.44 3.81
N ASN A 39 -6.64 2.87 4.89
CA ASN A 39 -6.38 3.35 6.24
C ASN A 39 -4.91 3.15 6.62
N SER A 40 -4.34 4.16 7.29
CA SER A 40 -3.01 4.00 7.86
C SER A 40 -3.03 2.98 9.01
N THR A 41 -1.96 2.19 9.16
CA THR A 41 -1.80 1.27 10.31
C THR A 41 -1.88 1.99 11.66
N ARG A 42 -1.55 3.29 11.71
CA ARG A 42 -1.72 4.13 12.90
C ARG A 42 -3.18 4.44 13.21
N GLU A 43 -4.01 4.61 12.19
CA GLU A 43 -5.44 4.84 12.35
C GLU A 43 -6.13 3.58 12.87
N VAL A 44 -5.82 2.41 12.30
CA VAL A 44 -6.30 1.11 12.81
C VAL A 44 -5.87 0.91 14.27
N SER A 45 -4.62 1.21 14.59
CA SER A 45 -4.10 1.16 15.97
C SER A 45 -4.89 2.04 16.94
N ARG A 46 -5.25 3.27 16.54
CA ARG A 46 -6.04 4.19 17.36
C ARG A 46 -7.49 3.75 17.49
N ALA A 47 -8.11 3.28 16.40
CA ALA A 47 -9.50 2.84 16.39
C ALA A 47 -9.72 1.63 17.29
N LEU A 48 -8.79 0.66 17.27
CA LEU A 48 -8.88 -0.58 18.04
C LEU A 48 -8.18 -0.50 19.40
N ASN A 49 -7.56 0.64 19.73
CA ASN A 49 -6.74 0.83 20.93
C ASN A 49 -5.67 -0.27 21.13
N VAL A 50 -5.04 -0.69 20.04
CA VAL A 50 -3.98 -1.70 20.03
C VAL A 50 -2.63 -1.06 19.71
N PRO A 51 -1.51 -1.56 20.24
CA PRO A 51 -0.20 -1.03 19.87
C PRO A 51 0.05 -1.17 18.36
N HIS A 52 0.56 -0.11 17.74
CA HIS A 52 0.89 -0.08 16.31
C HIS A 52 1.78 -1.23 15.83
N SER A 53 2.68 -1.71 16.69
CA SER A 53 3.56 -2.86 16.42
C SER A 53 2.81 -4.20 16.31
N ILE A 54 1.64 -4.34 16.95
CA ILE A 54 0.78 -5.51 16.82
C ILE A 54 0.08 -5.49 15.47
N VAL A 55 -0.46 -4.34 15.05
CA VAL A 55 -1.07 -4.16 13.72
C VAL A 55 -0.08 -4.59 12.62
N TRP A 56 1.14 -4.06 12.64
CA TRP A 56 2.17 -4.43 11.67
C TRP A 56 2.55 -5.91 11.68
N ARG A 57 2.54 -6.55 12.87
CA ARG A 57 2.86 -7.98 12.97
C ARG A 57 1.72 -8.82 12.39
N VAL A 58 0.47 -8.47 12.70
CA VAL A 58 -0.70 -9.16 12.15
C VAL A 58 -0.72 -9.05 10.63
N LEU A 59 -0.60 -7.85 10.08
CA LEU A 59 -0.59 -7.66 8.62
C LEU A 59 0.53 -8.44 7.93
N ARG A 60 1.73 -8.48 8.53
CA ARG A 60 2.84 -9.27 7.98
C ARG A 60 2.58 -10.77 8.04
N ASP A 61 2.04 -11.26 9.14
CA ASP A 61 1.78 -12.69 9.34
C ASP A 61 0.65 -13.18 8.42
N GLU A 62 -0.26 -12.29 8.01
CA GLU A 62 -1.31 -12.53 7.01
C GLU A 62 -0.90 -12.11 5.59
N GLU A 63 0.39 -11.85 5.36
CA GLU A 63 0.96 -11.50 4.05
C GLU A 63 0.40 -10.23 3.37
N LEU A 64 -0.28 -9.36 4.14
CA LEU A 64 -0.80 -8.09 3.66
C LEU A 64 0.31 -7.04 3.60
N HIS A 65 0.49 -6.44 2.42
CA HIS A 65 1.56 -5.48 2.16
C HIS A 65 1.01 -4.13 1.69
N PRO A 66 1.61 -3.01 2.12
CA PRO A 66 1.21 -1.69 1.65
C PRO A 66 1.71 -1.47 0.22
N TYR A 67 0.80 -1.24 -0.71
CA TYR A 67 1.09 -0.85 -2.09
C TYR A 67 0.78 0.63 -2.31
N HIS A 68 1.55 1.31 -3.14
CA HIS A 68 1.20 2.67 -3.56
C HIS A 68 0.00 2.61 -4.51
N ALA A 69 -1.07 3.33 -4.17
CA ALA A 69 -2.19 3.48 -5.09
C ALA A 69 -1.81 4.39 -6.25
N GLN A 70 -1.81 3.81 -7.45
CA GLN A 70 -1.62 4.57 -8.69
C GLN A 70 -2.99 4.96 -9.25
N LYS A 71 -3.28 6.26 -9.29
CA LYS A 71 -4.43 6.76 -10.05
C LYS A 71 -4.10 6.62 -11.53
N VAL A 72 -4.88 5.81 -12.23
CA VAL A 72 -4.85 5.70 -13.69
C VAL A 72 -6.13 6.30 -14.26
N GLN A 73 -6.09 6.72 -15.52
CA GLN A 73 -7.29 7.18 -16.22
C GLN A 73 -8.35 6.08 -16.21
N ALA A 74 -9.56 6.41 -15.73
CA ALA A 74 -10.68 5.50 -15.79
C ALA A 74 -11.18 5.40 -17.24
N LEU A 75 -10.89 4.28 -17.90
CA LEU A 75 -11.35 4.02 -19.26
C LEU A 75 -12.78 3.49 -19.22
N ILE A 76 -13.66 4.08 -20.03
CA ILE A 76 -15.00 3.55 -20.25
C ILE A 76 -15.02 2.66 -21.51
N PRO A 77 -16.00 1.74 -21.65
CA PRO A 77 -16.10 0.84 -22.81
C PRO A 77 -16.01 1.53 -24.17
N ALA A 78 -16.52 2.76 -24.27
CA ALA A 78 -16.48 3.55 -25.49
C ALA A 78 -15.05 4.02 -25.88
N ASP A 79 -14.10 4.07 -24.95
CA ASP A 79 -12.75 4.55 -25.20
C ASP A 79 -11.87 3.48 -25.86
N TYR A 80 -12.18 2.20 -25.70
CA TYR A 80 -11.24 1.13 -26.09
C TYR A 80 -10.98 1.11 -27.59
N ALA A 81 -12.02 1.08 -28.42
CA ALA A 81 -11.87 0.99 -29.87
C ALA A 81 -11.16 2.24 -30.46
N PRO A 82 -11.60 3.49 -30.15
CA PRO A 82 -10.92 4.69 -30.64
C PRO A 82 -9.44 4.77 -30.24
N ARG A 83 -9.08 4.31 -29.04
CA ARG A 83 -7.68 4.33 -28.59
C ARG A 83 -6.81 3.34 -29.36
N VAL A 84 -7.33 2.15 -29.67
CA VAL A 84 -6.61 1.16 -30.49
C VAL A 84 -6.47 1.64 -31.94
N GLU A 85 -7.53 2.23 -32.50
CA GLU A 85 -7.51 2.82 -33.84
C GLU A 85 -6.48 3.95 -33.93
N PHE A 86 -6.49 4.88 -32.96
CA PHE A 86 -5.50 5.95 -32.89
C PHE A 86 -4.06 5.41 -32.78
N ALA A 87 -3.82 4.44 -31.89
CA ALA A 87 -2.48 3.86 -31.72
C ALA A 87 -2.01 3.20 -33.02
N SER A 88 -2.88 2.44 -33.70
CA SER A 88 -2.57 1.79 -34.97
C SER A 88 -2.27 2.80 -36.06
N TRP A 89 -3.08 3.86 -36.17
CA TRP A 89 -2.85 4.96 -37.10
C TRP A 89 -1.53 5.68 -36.82
N PHE A 90 -1.22 5.96 -35.55
CA PHE A 90 0.01 6.66 -35.17
C PHE A 90 1.25 5.83 -35.52
N LEU A 91 1.21 4.51 -35.32
CA LEU A 91 2.30 3.61 -35.73
C LEU A 91 2.50 3.61 -37.26
N GLN A 92 1.42 3.62 -38.05
CA GLN A 92 1.53 3.74 -39.51
C GLN A 92 2.16 5.06 -39.95
N GLN A 93 1.88 6.17 -39.25
CA GLN A 93 2.54 7.45 -39.54
C GLN A 93 4.04 7.38 -39.25
N LEU A 94 4.46 6.71 -38.17
CA LEU A 94 5.87 6.52 -37.85
C LEU A 94 6.60 5.63 -38.87
N GLU A 95 5.93 4.63 -39.43
CA GLU A 95 6.50 3.80 -40.50
C GLU A 95 6.68 4.58 -41.81
N ALA A 96 5.69 5.41 -42.16
CA ALA A 96 5.75 6.25 -43.36
C ALA A 96 6.77 7.39 -43.23
N GLN A 97 6.87 7.98 -42.04
CA GLN A 97 7.76 9.10 -41.73
C GLN A 97 8.36 8.91 -40.32
N PRO A 98 9.63 8.45 -40.21
CA PRO A 98 10.26 8.17 -38.92
C PRO A 98 10.34 9.38 -37.96
N ASP A 99 10.38 10.60 -38.50
CA ASP A 99 10.41 11.87 -37.77
C ASP A 99 9.02 12.45 -37.47
N PHE A 100 7.93 11.73 -37.78
CA PHE A 100 6.56 12.20 -37.54
C PHE A 100 6.31 12.62 -36.08
N SER A 101 6.81 11.83 -35.12
CA SER A 101 6.64 12.14 -33.69
C SER A 101 7.24 13.49 -33.27
N ALA A 102 8.32 13.93 -33.93
CA ALA A 102 8.94 15.22 -33.64
C ALA A 102 8.09 16.43 -34.09
N HIS A 103 7.11 16.19 -34.95
CA HIS A 103 6.18 17.21 -35.47
C HIS A 103 4.85 17.25 -34.71
N VAL A 104 4.63 16.35 -33.75
CA VAL A 104 3.40 16.28 -32.97
C VAL A 104 3.59 16.99 -31.62
N LEU A 105 2.77 18.00 -31.37
CA LEU A 105 2.69 18.67 -30.07
C LEU A 105 1.43 18.18 -29.33
N PHE A 106 1.64 17.47 -28.22
CA PHE A 106 0.56 17.13 -27.30
C PHE A 106 0.42 18.24 -26.25
N THR A 107 -0.77 18.81 -26.14
CA THR A 107 -1.13 19.77 -25.10
C THR A 107 -2.14 19.14 -24.16
N ASP A 108 -1.98 19.36 -22.86
CA ASP A 108 -2.94 18.95 -21.84
C ASP A 108 -3.41 20.17 -21.04
N GLU A 109 -4.62 20.10 -20.52
CA GLU A 109 -5.20 21.13 -19.65
C GLU A 109 -5.24 20.60 -18.22
N ASN A 110 -4.42 21.18 -17.34
CA ASN A 110 -4.44 20.82 -15.93
C ASN A 110 -5.32 21.79 -15.12
N THR A 111 -6.27 21.26 -14.37
CA THR A 111 -7.13 22.04 -13.48
C THR A 111 -6.50 22.17 -12.09
N PHE A 112 -6.18 23.39 -11.67
CA PHE A 112 -5.69 23.68 -10.33
C PHE A 112 -6.85 24.18 -9.45
N THR A 113 -7.21 23.43 -8.41
CA THR A 113 -8.26 23.82 -7.46
C THR A 113 -7.68 24.38 -6.16
N ARG A 114 -8.48 25.16 -5.41
CA ARG A 114 -8.04 25.78 -4.14
C ARG A 114 -7.94 24.76 -3.00
N GLU A 115 -8.57 23.60 -3.12
CA GLU A 115 -8.55 22.53 -2.11
C GLU A 115 -7.23 21.73 -2.04
N GLY A 116 -6.28 22.03 -2.93
CA GLY A 116 -4.92 21.50 -2.89
C GLY A 116 -4.72 20.20 -3.69
N ILE A 117 -3.46 19.96 -4.04
CA ILE A 117 -3.02 18.75 -4.75
C ILE A 117 -3.11 17.57 -3.76
N SER A 118 -3.99 16.59 -4.02
CA SER A 118 -4.00 15.37 -3.22
C SER A 118 -2.66 14.66 -3.37
N ASN A 119 -1.89 14.55 -2.28
CA ASN A 119 -0.60 13.86 -2.30
C ASN A 119 -0.81 12.34 -2.39
N THR A 120 -0.91 11.83 -3.62
CA THR A 120 -1.09 10.41 -3.92
C THR A 120 0.10 9.55 -3.49
N HIS A 121 1.28 10.13 -3.26
CA HIS A 121 2.46 9.37 -2.80
C HIS A 121 2.27 8.76 -1.41
N ASN A 122 1.44 9.37 -0.56
CA ASN A 122 1.15 8.86 0.77
C ASN A 122 -0.04 7.90 0.81
N LEU A 123 -0.70 7.67 -0.33
CA LEU A 123 -1.83 6.75 -0.42
C LEU A 123 -1.30 5.33 -0.58
N HIS A 124 -1.33 4.59 0.53
CA HIS A 124 -1.01 3.16 0.56
C HIS A 124 -2.28 2.35 0.75
N VAL A 125 -2.39 1.24 0.01
CA VAL A 125 -3.50 0.31 0.11
C VAL A 125 -2.95 -1.06 0.47
N PHE A 126 -3.52 -1.73 1.47
CA PHE A 126 -3.13 -3.07 1.89
C PHE A 126 -3.90 -4.13 1.08
N PHE A 127 -3.16 -5.00 0.40
CA PHE A 127 -3.63 -6.20 -0.31
C PHE A 127 -2.72 -7.37 -0.01
#